data_AF-A0A537HLE2-F1
#
_entry.id   AF-A0A537HLE2-F1
#
_cell.length_a   1.000
_cell.length_b   1.000
_cell.length_c   1.000
_cell.angle_alpha   90.00
_cell.angle_beta   90.00
_cell.angle_gamma   90.00
#
_symmetry.space_group_name_H-M   'P 1'
#
loop_
_entity.id
_entity.type
_entity.pdbx_description
1 polymer ?
#
loop_
_entity_poly.entity_id
_entity_poly.type
_entity_poly.pdbx_seq_one_letter_code
_entity_poly.pdbx_strand_id
1 'polypeptide(L)'
;MNLPLQETLSPDLVRLAAKSARDEYTDGAVYQMLSRHEKNQSFKKALQDLARGEQSHYEFWKAYTPDSPLKVNRLKVYFTLLLRLTLG
;
A
#
# COMPACT_ATOMS: atom_id res chain seq x y z
N MET A 1 -16.14 22.51 20.50
CA MET A 1 -16.48 22.41 19.07
C MET A 1 -15.34 21.62 18.44
N ASN A 2 -15.55 20.34 18.10
CA ASN A 2 -14.50 19.57 17.42
C ASN A 2 -14.48 20.02 15.97
N LEU A 3 -13.47 20.82 15.61
CA LEU A 3 -13.22 21.17 14.21
C LEU A 3 -13.01 19.87 13.43
N PRO A 4 -13.56 19.73 12.22
CA PRO A 4 -13.25 18.58 11.37
C PRO A 4 -11.73 18.54 11.17
N LEU A 5 -11.13 17.34 11.31
CA LEU A 5 -9.67 17.09 11.23
C LEU A 5 -9.00 17.72 10.00
N GLN A 6 -9.80 18.06 8.98
CA GLN A 6 -9.41 18.61 7.69
C GLN A 6 -9.08 20.11 7.74
N GLU A 7 -9.65 20.89 8.66
CA GLU A 7 -9.35 22.34 8.78
C GLU A 7 -7.97 22.61 9.41
N THR A 8 -7.35 21.60 10.01
CA THR A 8 -6.06 21.71 10.71
C THR A 8 -4.89 21.01 10.01
N LEU A 9 -5.12 20.23 8.95
CA LEU A 9 -4.06 19.51 8.25
C LEU A 9 -3.41 20.39 7.17
N SER A 10 -2.09 20.52 7.24
CA SER A 10 -1.34 21.24 6.22
C SER A 10 -1.44 20.50 4.86
N PRO A 11 -1.39 21.22 3.73
CA PRO A 11 -1.39 20.61 2.40
C PRO A 11 -0.28 19.57 2.19
N ASP A 12 0.85 19.72 2.89
CA ASP A 12 1.96 18.77 2.84
C ASP A 12 1.63 17.45 3.54
N LEU A 13 0.92 17.48 4.66
CA LEU A 13 0.46 16.26 5.34
C LEU A 13 -0.55 15.49 4.50
N VAL A 14 -1.45 16.19 3.80
CA VAL A 14 -2.40 15.57 2.86
C VAL A 14 -1.65 14.93 1.69
N ARG A 15 -0.64 15.61 1.13
CA ARG A 15 0.22 15.05 0.07
C ARG A 15 0.99 13.82 0.55
N LEU A 16 1.54 13.87 1.77
CA LEU A 16 2.24 12.75 2.39
C LEU A 16 1.30 11.56 2.56
N ALA A 17 0.12 11.76 3.15
CA ALA A 17 -0.88 10.70 3.31
C ALA A 17 -1.28 10.09 1.96
N ALA A 18 -1.45 10.90 0.91
CA ALA A 18 -1.79 10.40 -0.42
C ALA A 18 -0.66 9.60 -1.05
N LYS A 19 0.59 9.97 -0.78
CA LYS A 19 1.76 9.19 -1.19
C LYS A 19 1.82 7.88 -0.43
N SER A 20 1.72 7.92 0.90
CA SER A 20 1.73 6.73 1.76
C SER A 20 0.64 5.76 1.36
N ALA A 21 -0.62 6.20 1.21
CA ALA A 21 -1.72 5.34 0.75
C ALA A 21 -1.40 4.61 -0.56
N ARG A 22 -0.75 5.27 -1.53
CA ARG A 22 -0.35 4.64 -2.80
C ARG A 22 0.77 3.63 -2.61
N ASP A 23 1.74 3.93 -1.75
CA ASP A 23 2.88 3.06 -1.47
C ASP A 23 2.38 1.78 -0.76
N GLU A 24 1.59 1.89 0.31
CA GLU A 24 1.02 0.74 1.04
C GLU A 24 0.17 -0.16 0.13
N TYR A 25 -0.69 0.44 -0.71
CA TYR A 25 -1.49 -0.33 -1.66
C TYR A 25 -0.62 -1.09 -2.67
N THR A 26 0.48 -0.48 -3.12
CA THR A 26 1.42 -1.09 -4.05
C THR A 26 2.14 -2.27 -3.40
N ASP A 27 2.61 -2.10 -2.17
CA ASP A 27 3.32 -3.13 -1.42
C ASP A 27 2.41 -4.31 -1.08
N GLY A 28 1.17 -4.03 -0.65
CA GLY A 28 0.14 -5.06 -0.45
C GLY A 28 -0.13 -5.89 -1.72
N ALA A 29 -0.21 -5.24 -2.88
CA ALA A 29 -0.39 -5.93 -4.16
C ALA A 29 0.83 -6.79 -4.54
N VAL A 30 2.05 -6.31 -4.28
CA VAL A 30 3.29 -7.07 -4.49
C VAL A 30 3.32 -8.30 -3.60
N TYR A 31 3.09 -8.17 -2.29
CA TYR A 31 3.07 -9.30 -1.36
C TYR A 31 1.99 -10.32 -1.71
N GLN A 32 0.80 -9.86 -2.08
CA GLN A 32 -0.28 -10.75 -2.50
C GLN A 32 0.10 -11.54 -3.76
N MET A 33 0.71 -10.88 -4.75
CA MET A 33 1.15 -11.55 -5.98
C MET A 33 2.27 -12.56 -5.72
N LEU A 34 3.22 -12.24 -4.85
CA LEU A 34 4.28 -13.18 -4.45
C LEU A 34 3.69 -14.39 -3.72
N SER A 35 2.73 -14.17 -2.82
CA SER A 35 2.07 -15.27 -2.11
C SER A 35 1.34 -16.26 -3.04
N ARG A 36 0.90 -15.80 -4.22
CA ARG A 36 0.27 -16.65 -5.24
C ARG A 36 1.27 -17.56 -5.96
N HIS A 37 2.53 -17.15 -6.03
CA HIS A 37 3.60 -17.89 -6.71
C HIS A 37 4.50 -18.67 -5.74
N GLU A 38 4.40 -18.42 -4.43
CA GLU A 38 5.17 -19.11 -3.40
C GLU A 38 4.68 -20.55 -3.14
N LYS A 39 5.62 -21.50 -3.11
CA LYS A 39 5.35 -22.93 -2.86
C LYS A 39 5.44 -23.29 -1.38
N ASN A 40 6.35 -22.66 -0.65
CA ASN A 40 6.53 -22.85 0.79
C ASN A 40 5.35 -22.24 1.55
N GLN A 41 4.57 -23.07 2.24
CA GLN A 41 3.35 -22.62 2.92
C GLN A 41 3.60 -21.64 4.07
N SER A 42 4.73 -21.78 4.78
CA SER A 42 5.11 -20.85 5.85
C SER A 42 5.39 -19.46 5.29
N PHE A 43 6.19 -19.39 4.21
CA PHE A 43 6.54 -18.12 3.57
C PHE A 43 5.34 -17.49 2.86
N LYS A 44 4.50 -18.31 2.21
CA LYS A 44 3.22 -17.88 1.65
C LYS A 44 2.34 -17.20 2.70
N LYS A 45 2.21 -17.80 3.89
CA LYS A 45 1.45 -17.23 4.99
C LYS A 45 2.03 -15.88 5.45
N ALA A 46 3.35 -15.79 5.61
CA ALA A 46 4.02 -14.54 5.96
C ALA A 46 3.75 -13.42 4.93
N LEU A 47 3.80 -13.72 3.63
CA LEU A 47 3.45 -12.76 2.58
C LEU A 47 1.98 -12.32 2.63
N GLN A 48 1.06 -13.23 2.97
CA GLN A 48 -0.35 -12.90 3.14
C GLN A 48 -0.61 -12.05 4.39
N ASP A 49 0.11 -12.31 5.47
CA ASP A 49 0.06 -11.49 6.69
C ASP A 49 0.58 -10.08 6.41
N LEU A 50 1.70 -9.95 5.69
CA LEU A 50 2.23 -8.64 5.24
C LEU A 50 1.21 -7.90 4.37
N ALA A 51 0.64 -8.57 3.35
CA ALA A 51 -0.37 -7.95 2.49
C ALA A 51 -1.60 -7.44 3.26
N ARG A 52 -2.01 -8.14 4.33
CA ARG A 52 -3.09 -7.70 5.24
C ARG A 52 -2.67 -6.50 6.09
N GLY A 53 -1.41 -6.44 6.52
CA GLY A 53 -0.84 -5.28 7.20
C GLY A 53 -0.94 -4.03 6.33
N GLU A 54 -0.47 -4.12 5.07
CA GLU A 54 -0.49 -2.97 4.17
C GLU A 54 -1.90 -2.51 3.80
N GLN A 55 -2.88 -3.41 3.79
CA GLN A 55 -4.28 -3.03 3.64
C GLN A 55 -4.77 -2.15 4.80
N SER A 56 -4.38 -2.48 6.04
CA SER A 56 -4.71 -1.68 7.22
C SER A 56 -4.02 -0.30 7.16
N HIS A 57 -2.75 -0.26 6.75
CA HIS A 57 -2.01 0.99 6.57
C HIS A 57 -2.63 1.87 5.48
N TYR A 58 -3.02 1.25 4.36
CA TYR A 58 -3.72 1.92 3.28
C TYR A 58 -5.02 2.56 3.78
N GLU A 59 -5.86 1.82 4.51
CA GLU A 59 -7.11 2.34 5.06
C GLU A 59 -6.89 3.50 6.03
N PHE A 60 -5.86 3.41 6.87
CA PHE A 60 -5.43 4.50 7.74
C PHE A 60 -5.11 5.76 6.93
N TRP A 61 -4.24 5.69 5.92
CA TRP A 61 -3.85 6.86 5.13
C TRP A 61 -4.98 7.39 4.24
N LYS A 62 -5.85 6.50 3.76
CA LYS A 62 -7.03 6.84 2.95
C LYS A 62 -7.99 7.74 3.72
N ALA A 63 -8.13 7.56 5.04
CA ALA A 63 -9.00 8.40 5.88
C ALA A 63 -8.63 9.89 5.82
N TYR A 64 -7.38 10.22 5.47
CA TYR A 64 -6.87 11.59 5.37
C TYR A 64 -6.85 12.12 3.92
N THR A 65 -7.36 11.37 2.94
CA THR A 65 -7.27 11.69 1.50
C THR A 65 -8.60 11.52 0.75
N PRO A 66 -9.69 12.20 1.16
CA PRO A 66 -11.04 11.97 0.61
C PRO A 66 -11.16 12.26 -0.89
N ASP A 67 -10.40 13.24 -1.41
CA ASP A 67 -10.52 13.72 -2.80
C ASP A 67 -9.36 13.29 -3.71
N SER A 68 -8.49 12.38 -3.28
CA SER A 68 -7.36 11.95 -4.11
C SER A 68 -7.71 10.68 -4.89
N PRO A 69 -7.90 10.74 -6.23
CA PRO A 69 -8.05 9.53 -7.02
C PRO A 69 -6.74 8.75 -6.97
N LEU A 70 -6.76 7.64 -6.24
CA LEU A 70 -5.62 6.75 -6.09
C LEU A 70 -5.40 6.01 -7.41
N LYS A 71 -4.42 6.48 -8.20
CA LYS A 71 -3.95 5.77 -9.40
C LYS A 71 -2.85 4.80 -8.99
N VAL A 72 -3.18 3.51 -9.02
CA VAL A 72 -2.21 2.42 -8.82
C VAL A 72 -1.21 2.44 -9.97
N ASN A 73 0.07 2.56 -9.66
CA ASN A 73 1.10 2.48 -10.69
C ASN A 73 1.42 1.00 -10.98
N ARG A 74 0.64 0.41 -11.90
CA ARG A 74 0.78 -1.00 -12.29
C ARG A 74 2.19 -1.33 -12.81
N LEU A 75 2.88 -0.38 -13.44
CA LEU A 75 4.25 -0.55 -13.90
C LEU A 75 5.22 -0.77 -12.74
N LYS A 76 5.08 -0.02 -11.64
CA LYS A 76 5.86 -0.25 -10.41
C LYS A 76 5.61 -1.63 -9.84
N VAL A 77 4.34 -2.08 -9.77
CA VAL A 77 4.01 -3.42 -9.27
C VAL A 77 4.69 -4.51 -10.10
N TYR A 78 4.61 -4.43 -11.44
CA TYR A 78 5.24 -5.42 -12.31
C TYR A 78 6.77 -5.35 -12.29
N PHE A 79 7.36 -4.15 -12.18
CA PHE A 79 8.81 -4.00 -12.08
C PHE A 79 9.35 -4.53 -10.75
N THR A 80 8.69 -4.23 -9.63
CA THR A 80 9.06 -4.77 -8.31
C THR A 80 8.93 -6.29 -8.30
N LEU A 81 7.89 -6.85 -8.92
CA LEU A 81 7.78 -8.31 -9.10
C LEU A 81 8.92 -8.88 -9.93
N LEU A 82 9.22 -8.25 -11.08
CA LEU A 82 10.29 -8.68 -11.98
C LEU A 82 11.62 -8.73 -11.22
N LEU A 83 11.96 -7.66 -10.51
CA LEU A 83 13.18 -7.59 -9.70
C LEU A 83 13.23 -8.72 -8.68
N ARG A 84 12.16 -8.93 -7.90
CA ARG A 84 12.12 -10.00 -6.88
C ARG A 84 12.23 -11.40 -7.49
N LEU A 85 11.57 -11.66 -8.62
CA LEU A 85 11.68 -12.96 -9.31
C LEU A 85 13.07 -13.20 -9.90
N THR A 86 13.76 -12.15 -10.35
CA THR A 86 15.10 -12.28 -10.97
C THR A 86 16.25 -12.25 -9.97
N LEU A 87 16.08 -11.57 -8.83
CA LEU A 87 17.14 -11.34 -7.85
C LEU A 87 16.98 -12.17 -6.56
N GLY A 88 15.79 -12.76 -6.33
CA GLY A 88 15.44 -13.46 -5.08
C GLY A 88 14.79 -12.53 -4.07
#